data_AF-A0A6L9QQ53-F1
#
_entry.id   AF-A0A6L9QQ53-F1
#
_cell.length_a   1.000
_cell.length_b   1.000
_cell.length_c   1.000
_cell.angle_alpha   90.00
_cell.angle_beta   90.00
_cell.angle_gamma   90.00
#
_symmetry.space_group_name_H-M   'P 1'
#
loop_
_entity.id
_entity.type
_entity.pdbx_description
1 polymer ?
#
loop_
_entity_poly.entity_id
_entity_poly.type
_entity_poly.pdbx_seq_one_letter_code
_entity_poly.pdbx_strand_id
1 'polypeptide(L)'
;PAGDAASLDIATSAARIEAAELLVDRVVTALDAGEGRARAFENANRASYAASLLVEAVNTLMKSAGTAAQDRGDPLQRCWRDVTVGCSHAALRPERAAPGFVEALAERVRT
;
A
#
# COMPACT_ATOMS: atom_id res chain seq x y z
N PRO A 1 21.51 11.51 -18.59
CA PRO A 1 22.19 11.65 -17.27
C PRO A 1 21.78 10.45 -16.42
N ALA A 2 22.73 9.79 -15.73
CA ALA A 2 22.35 8.79 -14.73
C ALA A 2 21.61 9.52 -13.61
N GLY A 3 20.40 9.07 -13.25
CA GLY A 3 19.64 9.67 -12.15
C GLY A 3 20.40 9.54 -10.84
N ASP A 4 20.41 10.58 -10.01
CA ASP A 4 20.96 10.49 -8.66
C ASP A 4 20.09 9.57 -7.78
N ALA A 5 20.64 9.12 -6.65
CA ALA A 5 19.95 8.18 -5.76
C ALA A 5 18.59 8.72 -5.28
N ALA A 6 18.49 10.04 -5.05
CA ALA A 6 17.24 10.67 -4.64
C ALA A 6 16.17 10.60 -5.74
N SER A 7 16.56 10.81 -7.00
CA SER A 7 15.67 10.68 -8.15
C SER A 7 15.14 9.26 -8.31
N LEU A 8 15.99 8.25 -8.06
CA LEU A 8 15.57 6.84 -8.10
C LEU A 8 14.59 6.52 -6.97
N ASP A 9 14.85 6.99 -5.75
CA ASP A 9 13.98 6.80 -4.59
C ASP A 9 12.61 7.44 -4.80
N ILE A 10 12.57 8.65 -5.38
CA ILE A 10 11.33 9.35 -5.74
C ILE A 10 10.57 8.57 -6.81
N ALA A 11 11.23 8.19 -7.91
CA ALA A 11 10.59 7.46 -9.02
C ALA A 11 10.01 6.11 -8.56
N THR A 12 10.76 5.37 -7.73
CA THR A 12 10.30 4.08 -7.19
C THR A 12 9.13 4.27 -6.21
N SER A 13 9.17 5.32 -5.38
CA SER A 13 8.08 5.64 -4.46
C SER A 13 6.80 6.05 -5.20
N ALA A 14 6.93 6.81 -6.29
CA ALA A 14 5.79 7.15 -7.16
C ALA A 14 5.14 5.89 -7.74
N ALA A 15 5.94 4.97 -8.30
CA ALA A 15 5.42 3.71 -8.84
C ALA A 15 4.72 2.84 -7.77
N ARG A 16 5.22 2.82 -6.53
CA ARG A 16 4.55 2.13 -5.41
C ARG A 16 3.20 2.75 -5.08
N ILE A 17 3.10 4.09 -5.08
CA ILE A 17 1.86 4.81 -4.80
C ILE A 17 0.82 4.53 -5.90
N GLU A 18 1.24 4.60 -7.18
CA GLU A 18 0.37 4.26 -8.32
C GLU A 18 -0.12 2.80 -8.25
N ALA A 19 0.76 1.86 -7.90
CA ALA A 19 0.37 0.47 -7.72
C ALA A 19 -0.63 0.30 -6.56
N ALA A 20 -0.46 1.03 -5.45
CA ALA A 20 -1.40 1.02 -4.33
C ALA A 20 -2.78 1.57 -4.75
N GLU A 21 -2.82 2.66 -5.51
CA GLU A 21 -4.05 3.24 -6.08
C GLU A 21 -4.77 2.20 -6.96
N LEU A 22 -4.08 1.58 -7.92
CA LEU A 22 -4.65 0.54 -8.78
C LEU A 22 -5.23 -0.65 -8.00
N LEU A 23 -4.62 -1.04 -6.88
CA LEU A 23 -5.12 -2.11 -6.03
C LEU A 23 -6.39 -1.70 -5.30
N VAL A 24 -6.44 -0.47 -4.77
CA VAL A 24 -7.61 0.08 -4.08
C VAL A 24 -8.78 0.28 -5.05
N ASP A 25 -8.53 0.82 -6.24
CA ASP A 25 -9.56 1.01 -7.27
C ASP A 25 -10.21 -0.31 -7.68
N ARG A 26 -9.44 -1.39 -7.76
CA ARG A 26 -9.98 -2.74 -8.01
C ARG A 26 -10.88 -3.22 -6.86
N VAL A 27 -10.54 -2.89 -5.62
CA VAL A 27 -11.39 -3.19 -4.46
C VAL A 27 -12.68 -2.39 -4.53
N VAL A 28 -12.60 -1.08 -4.76
CA VAL A 28 -13.75 -0.18 -4.89
C VAL A 28 -14.67 -0.66 -6.01
N THR A 29 -14.12 -0.95 -7.20
CA THR A 29 -14.89 -1.47 -8.33
C THR A 29 -15.67 -2.75 -7.98
N ALA A 30 -15.03 -3.68 -7.26
CA ALA A 30 -15.69 -4.91 -6.82
C ALA A 30 -16.79 -4.64 -5.77
N LEU A 31 -16.58 -3.67 -4.88
CA LEU A 31 -17.58 -3.26 -3.89
C LEU A 31 -18.79 -2.62 -4.57
N ASP A 32 -18.56 -1.73 -5.53
CA ASP A 32 -19.61 -1.03 -6.30
C ASP A 32 -20.42 -1.98 -7.18
N ALA A 33 -19.79 -3.06 -7.67
CA ALA A 33 -20.47 -4.14 -8.39
C ALA A 33 -21.27 -5.09 -7.48
N GLY A 34 -21.26 -4.89 -6.16
CA GLY A 34 -21.92 -5.76 -5.19
C GLY A 34 -21.17 -7.07 -4.91
N GLU A 35 -19.93 -7.21 -5.38
CA GLU A 35 -19.10 -8.42 -5.22
C GLU A 35 -18.30 -8.44 -3.90
N GLY A 36 -18.50 -7.45 -3.03
CA GLY A 36 -17.70 -7.26 -1.82
C GLY A 36 -17.60 -8.49 -0.92
N ARG A 37 -18.71 -9.21 -0.73
CA ARG A 37 -18.74 -10.44 0.07
C ARG A 37 -18.11 -11.61 -0.66
N ALA A 38 -18.40 -11.79 -1.95
CA ALA A 38 -17.86 -12.88 -2.76
C ALA A 38 -16.32 -12.78 -2.89
N ARG A 39 -15.78 -11.57 -2.85
CA ARG A 39 -14.34 -11.28 -3.02
C ARG A 39 -13.69 -10.77 -1.73
N ALA A 40 -14.28 -11.04 -0.56
CA ALA A 40 -13.86 -10.43 0.71
C ALA A 40 -12.36 -10.62 0.99
N PHE A 41 -11.84 -11.84 0.87
CA PHE A 41 -10.43 -12.13 1.14
C PHE A 41 -9.48 -11.60 0.06
N GLU A 42 -9.90 -11.62 -1.21
CA GLU A 42 -9.15 -11.00 -2.31
C GLU A 42 -9.02 -9.49 -2.10
N ASN A 43 -10.12 -8.84 -1.73
CA ASN A 43 -10.17 -7.41 -1.46
C ASN A 43 -9.34 -7.03 -0.24
N ALA A 44 -9.45 -7.80 0.86
CA ALA A 44 -8.64 -7.59 2.05
C ALA A 44 -7.13 -7.78 1.77
N ASN A 45 -6.77 -8.78 0.96
CA ASN A 45 -5.38 -9.03 0.58
C ASN A 45 -4.81 -7.86 -0.25
N ARG A 46 -5.58 -7.33 -1.21
CA ARG A 46 -5.20 -6.14 -1.99
C ARG A 46 -5.03 -4.90 -1.12
N ALA A 47 -6.00 -4.61 -0.26
CA ALA A 47 -5.96 -3.46 0.63
C ALA A 47 -4.75 -3.52 1.58
N SER A 48 -4.46 -4.71 2.12
CA SER A 48 -3.28 -4.95 2.95
C SER A 48 -1.97 -4.71 2.18
N TYR A 49 -1.86 -5.24 0.95
CA TYR A 49 -0.65 -5.02 0.15
C TYR A 49 -0.48 -3.57 -0.30
N ALA A 50 -1.58 -2.87 -0.64
CA ALA A 50 -1.56 -1.44 -0.92
C ALA A 50 -1.03 -0.64 0.28
N ALA A 51 -1.45 -0.99 1.50
CA ALA A 51 -0.92 -0.37 2.71
C ALA A 51 0.59 -0.59 2.89
N SER A 52 1.09 -1.81 2.61
CA SER A 52 2.53 -2.10 2.63
C SER A 52 3.31 -1.25 1.62
N LEU A 53 2.81 -1.11 0.38
CA LEU A 53 3.44 -0.28 -0.65
C LEU A 53 3.53 1.19 -0.24
N LEU A 54 2.46 1.73 0.37
CA LEU A 54 2.43 3.12 0.85
C LEU A 54 3.42 3.35 1.99
N VAL A 55 3.50 2.42 2.97
CA VAL A 55 4.47 2.51 4.07
C VAL A 55 5.91 2.44 3.54
N GLU A 56 6.20 1.54 2.60
CA GLU A 56 7.51 1.48 1.95
C GLU A 56 7.85 2.78 1.22
N ALA A 57 6.91 3.34 0.45
CA ALA A 57 7.11 4.58 -0.28
C ALA A 57 7.45 5.75 0.66
N VAL A 58 6.66 5.99 1.72
CA VAL A 58 6.94 7.10 2.64
C VAL A 58 8.23 6.90 3.43
N ASN A 59 8.60 5.66 3.75
CA ASN A 59 9.87 5.36 4.40
C ASN A 59 11.06 5.63 3.48
N THR A 60 10.97 5.26 2.21
CA THR A 60 11.99 5.55 1.21
C THR A 60 12.16 7.06 1.03
N LEU A 61 11.07 7.81 0.86
CA LEU A 61 11.11 9.27 0.73
C LEU A 61 11.70 9.95 1.98
N MET A 62 11.31 9.50 3.18
CA MET A 62 11.82 10.06 4.43
C MET A 62 13.32 9.80 4.59
N LYS A 63 13.80 8.61 4.19
CA LYS A 63 15.22 8.26 4.22
C LYS A 63 16.04 9.10 3.23
N SER A 64 15.51 9.39 2.04
CA SER A 64 16.22 10.15 1.01
C SER A 64 16.26 11.66 1.28
N ALA A 65 15.31 12.21 2.05
CA ALA A 65 15.17 13.64 2.29
C ALA A 65 16.16 14.23 3.32
N GLY A 66 16.89 13.38 4.06
CA GLY A 66 17.85 13.82 5.08
C GLY A 66 17.18 14.36 6.36
N THR A 67 17.97 14.97 7.24
CA THR A 67 17.49 15.38 8.58
C THR A 67 16.55 16.58 8.57
N ALA A 68 16.61 17.43 7.54
CA ALA A 68 15.73 18.60 7.42
C ALA A 68 14.24 18.21 7.36
N ALA A 69 13.91 17.07 6.75
CA ALA A 69 12.55 16.57 6.67
C ALA A 69 11.94 16.20 8.04
N GLN A 70 12.77 16.05 9.09
CA GLN A 70 12.31 15.80 10.46
C GLN A 70 11.78 17.07 11.14
N ASP A 71 12.02 18.25 10.56
CA ASP A 71 11.51 19.50 11.10
C ASP A 71 9.98 19.46 11.25
N ARG A 72 9.46 20.01 12.34
CA ARG A 72 8.02 19.98 12.63
C ARG A 72 7.21 20.73 11.57
N GLY A 73 7.79 21.74 10.93
CA GLY A 73 7.22 22.50 9.84
C GLY A 73 7.31 21.81 8.47
N ASP A 74 8.13 20.76 8.34
CA ASP A 74 8.21 20.00 7.10
C ASP A 74 6.99 19.07 6.93
N PRO A 75 6.29 19.10 5.78
CA PRO A 75 5.12 18.27 5.55
C PRO A 75 5.45 16.77 5.44
N LEU A 76 6.68 16.40 5.04
CA LEU A 76 7.03 15.01 4.78
C LEU A 76 6.99 14.15 6.04
N GLN A 77 7.54 14.62 7.17
CA GLN A 77 7.44 13.86 8.44
C GLN A 77 6.00 13.70 8.91
N ARG A 78 5.11 14.66 8.62
CA ARG A 78 3.70 14.55 8.97
C ARG A 78 3.04 13.45 8.14
N CYS A 79 3.19 13.49 6.82
CA CYS A 79 2.68 12.45 5.92
C CYS A 79 3.23 11.05 6.28
N TRP A 80 4.53 10.96 6.56
CA TRP A 80 5.18 9.72 6.98
C TRP A 80 4.55 9.13 8.25
N ARG A 81 4.36 9.96 9.31
CA ARG A 81 3.69 9.51 10.55
C ARG A 81 2.24 9.10 10.29
N ASP A 82 1.48 9.92 9.57
CA ASP A 82 0.05 9.69 9.33
C ASP A 82 -0.17 8.39 8.54
N VAL A 83 0.60 8.15 7.46
CA VAL A 83 0.53 6.92 6.66
C VAL A 83 0.96 5.71 7.47
N THR A 84 2.07 5.81 8.22
CA THR A 84 2.58 4.71 9.06
C THR A 84 1.55 4.29 10.11
N VAL A 85 0.92 5.26 10.79
CA VAL A 85 -0.11 4.98 11.80
C VAL A 85 -1.38 4.45 11.15
N GLY A 86 -1.87 5.08 10.08
CA GLY A 86 -3.08 4.62 9.38
C GLY A 86 -2.96 3.19 8.86
N CYS A 87 -1.81 2.84 8.27
CA CYS A 87 -1.55 1.50 7.74
C CYS A 87 -1.33 0.44 8.83
N SER A 88 -1.14 0.83 10.09
CA SER A 88 -1.02 -0.12 11.22
C SER A 88 -2.36 -0.71 11.67
N HIS A 89 -3.48 -0.22 11.13
CA HIS A 89 -4.82 -0.66 11.48
C HIS A 89 -5.00 -2.17 11.31
N ALA A 90 -5.72 -2.82 12.25
CA ALA A 90 -5.85 -4.28 12.28
C ALA A 90 -6.46 -4.87 10.99
N ALA A 91 -7.32 -4.13 10.31
CA ALA A 91 -7.93 -4.54 9.03
C ALA A 91 -6.94 -4.60 7.86
N LEU A 92 -5.78 -3.95 7.95
CA LEU A 92 -4.76 -3.89 6.90
C LEU A 92 -3.61 -4.87 7.14
N ARG A 93 -3.71 -5.73 8.16
CA ARG A 93 -2.70 -6.73 8.48
C ARG A 93 -2.73 -7.90 7.49
N PRO A 94 -1.62 -8.23 6.80
CA PRO A 94 -1.59 -9.32 5.82
C PRO A 94 -2.03 -10.66 6.41
N GLU A 95 -1.69 -10.91 7.68
CA GLU A 95 -2.00 -12.17 8.39
C GLU A 95 -3.51 -12.40 8.55
N ARG A 96 -4.33 -11.33 8.47
CA ARG A 96 -5.78 -11.42 8.53
C ARG A 96 -6.42 -11.86 7.21
N ALA A 97 -5.79 -11.51 6.09
CA ALA A 97 -6.34 -11.77 4.76
C ALA A 97 -5.74 -13.02 4.08
N ALA A 98 -4.45 -13.27 4.31
CA ALA A 98 -3.68 -14.25 3.55
C ALA A 98 -4.27 -15.68 3.57
N PRO A 99 -4.68 -16.26 4.73
CA PRO A 99 -5.19 -17.64 4.73
C PRO A 99 -6.44 -17.81 3.85
N GLY A 100 -7.45 -16.93 4.01
CA GLY A 100 -8.67 -16.99 3.21
C GLY A 100 -8.44 -16.62 1.74
N PHE A 101 -7.45 -15.78 1.44
CA PHE A 101 -7.09 -15.48 0.06
C PHE A 101 -6.46 -16.68 -0.64
N VAL A 102 -5.56 -17.40 0.04
CA VAL A 102 -4.95 -18.64 -0.48
C VAL A 102 -6.01 -19.71 -0.75
N GLU A 103 -6.95 -19.88 0.17
CA GLU A 103 -8.08 -20.81 -0.01
C GLU A 103 -8.92 -20.46 -1.23
N ALA A 104 -9.36 -19.19 -1.33
CA ALA A 104 -10.13 -18.71 -2.48
C ALA A 104 -9.37 -18.83 -3.82
N LEU A 105 -8.04 -18.67 -3.81
CA LEU A 105 -7.21 -18.86 -4.99
C LEU A 105 -7.13 -20.34 -5.40
N ALA A 106 -6.99 -21.24 -4.42
CA ALA A 106 -6.95 -22.68 -4.68
C ALA A 106 -8.26 -23.22 -5.26
N GLU A 107 -9.41 -22.68 -4.85
CA GLU A 107 -10.71 -23.03 -5.42
C GLU A 107 -10.81 -22.63 -6.90
N ARG A 108 -10.36 -21.42 -7.26
CA ARG A 108 -10.36 -20.91 -8.64
C ARG A 108 -9.51 -21.73 -9.61
N VAL A 109 -8.42 -22.34 -9.13
CA VAL A 109 -7.54 -23.16 -9.99
C VAL A 109 -8.12 -24.55 -10.24
N ARG A 110 -9.03 -25.03 -9.38
CA ARG A 110 -9.68 -26.34 -9.54
C ARG A 110 -10.88 -26.32 -10.49
N THR A 111 -11.44 -25.14 -10.76
CA THR A 111 -12.56 -24.90 -11.68
C THR A 111 -12.05 -24.58 -13.08
#